data_AF-J4CD74-F1
#
_entry.id   AF-J4CD74-F1
#
_cell.length_a   1.000
_cell.length_b   1.000
_cell.length_c   1.000
_cell.angle_alpha   90.00
_cell.angle_beta   90.00
_cell.angle_gamma   90.00
#
_symmetry.space_group_name_H-M   'P 1'
#
loop_
_entity.id
_entity.type
_entity.pdbx_description
1 polymer ?
#
loop_
_entity_poly.entity_id
_entity_poly.type
_entity_poly.pdbx_seq_one_letter_code
_entity_poly.pdbx_strand_id
1 'polypeptide(L)'
;MGAAESSVYVYLGQKDGTDRVKGVYTLKVSRITPKICKNFERVHYRINYNKKPSRDLIGRNPYYNVSICSGTDYYNKGNCIFRYYCTCEKKIIRAVNVYYSSLLPNDPLIIVFITKDFHGYRFTYSNLKTRSYAYSYDFITQTFRKSVKEQLPLEYNNKSGGKKITFILEKKTNTSVNKDRQPILKDNKFKKTIYTSGCSQCKVYYSDLFEYNTQIDIDKFDCSKEFTVPKNFIDSYFLKHVENKALDGIIVYYTASANRPENVSYLVEFIDSCNDKSQYVRKDKFSTYWVKEEHNYKNENELSKNLDQIKKKADENDVLTYIIEKKEKYFCVEVKNITDNKKPNTQDGFSKYSHTSKRKGVKPNIVLNLQILKQDGKEFTHQLEGLEAYFLKDKEKKEDDTPFLIVFQQASSLKPPDTSTVDMMYISKPCEDPREWKLIVLTEEVLKERLEQIEKIPREKTIKEKVTEKEKDKGKERGKEIGKTVPKTFKELRKEACDILEKAVTVPGFPSKPGPPTVPPGKPKVPDEEYGLTLSQKIVITIGAVLASSVVGGISYGVYWYQTTIKLLT
;
A
#
# COMPACT_ATOMS: atom_id res chain seq x y z
N MET A 1 8.04 26.25 -54.94
CA MET A 1 7.81 25.04 -54.12
C MET A 1 8.55 25.22 -52.80
N GLY A 2 7.84 25.59 -51.74
CA GLY A 2 8.40 26.03 -50.47
C GLY A 2 9.24 24.95 -49.80
N ALA A 3 10.48 25.30 -49.44
CA ALA A 3 11.37 24.45 -48.67
C ALA A 3 10.69 24.11 -47.33
N ALA A 4 10.20 22.88 -47.21
CA ALA A 4 9.67 22.38 -45.95
C ALA A 4 10.75 22.54 -44.88
N GLU A 5 10.43 23.23 -43.78
CA GLU A 5 11.31 23.37 -42.62
C GLU A 5 11.82 21.98 -42.20
N SER A 6 13.11 21.75 -42.34
CA SER A 6 13.75 20.46 -42.07
C SER A 6 14.07 20.22 -40.59
N SER A 7 13.65 21.14 -39.69
CA SER A 7 13.91 21.04 -38.25
C SER A 7 13.14 19.89 -37.61
N VAL A 8 13.74 19.24 -36.62
CA VAL A 8 13.04 18.30 -35.73
C VAL A 8 12.23 19.09 -34.71
N TYR A 9 10.95 18.78 -34.60
CA TYR A 9 10.08 19.32 -33.56
C TYR A 9 9.85 18.27 -32.46
N VAL A 10 10.10 18.66 -31.22
CA VAL A 10 9.80 17.88 -30.01
C VAL A 10 8.64 18.54 -29.28
N TYR A 11 7.49 17.87 -29.31
CA TYR A 11 6.24 18.35 -28.71
C TYR A 11 6.13 17.85 -27.27
N LEU A 12 6.26 18.76 -26.30
CA LEU A 12 6.30 18.44 -24.86
C LEU A 12 4.99 17.87 -24.32
N GLY A 13 3.86 18.13 -24.98
CA GLY A 13 2.57 17.52 -24.69
C GLY A 13 2.42 16.12 -25.29
N GLN A 14 3.29 15.72 -26.24
CA GLN A 14 3.32 14.36 -26.75
C GLN A 14 4.09 13.46 -25.79
N LYS A 15 3.40 12.61 -25.05
CA LYS A 15 4.03 11.76 -24.04
C LYS A 15 4.31 10.34 -24.51
N ASP A 16 3.63 9.89 -25.57
CA ASP A 16 3.67 8.53 -26.08
C ASP A 16 3.39 8.51 -27.60
N GLY A 17 3.88 7.48 -28.30
CA GLY A 17 3.57 7.22 -29.70
C GLY A 17 4.73 7.45 -30.67
N THR A 18 4.42 7.82 -31.90
CA THR A 18 5.43 8.09 -32.94
C THR A 18 4.96 9.24 -33.82
N ASP A 19 5.86 10.16 -34.11
CA ASP A 19 5.67 11.22 -35.09
C ASP A 19 6.63 11.01 -36.28
N ARG A 20 6.18 11.34 -37.49
CA ARG A 20 6.92 11.10 -38.74
C ARG A 20 6.77 12.27 -39.68
N VAL A 21 7.89 12.89 -40.01
CA VAL A 21 7.97 13.85 -41.13
C VAL A 21 8.61 13.13 -42.31
N LYS A 22 7.81 12.83 -43.33
CA LYS A 22 8.23 12.04 -44.50
C LYS A 22 9.49 12.64 -45.13
N GLY A 23 10.51 11.81 -45.32
CA GLY A 23 11.79 12.24 -45.91
C GLY A 23 12.73 13.01 -44.97
N VAL A 24 12.31 13.32 -43.73
CA VAL A 24 13.13 14.09 -42.77
C VAL A 24 13.51 13.22 -41.56
N TYR A 25 12.58 12.92 -40.66
CA TYR A 25 12.88 12.15 -39.44
C TYR A 25 11.69 11.31 -38.95
N THR A 26 11.98 10.35 -38.08
CA THR A 26 11.00 9.65 -37.24
C THR A 26 11.31 9.93 -35.78
N LEU A 27 10.31 10.37 -35.01
CA LEU A 27 10.39 10.59 -33.58
C LEU A 27 9.60 9.51 -32.85
N LYS A 28 10.28 8.65 -32.10
CA LYS A 28 9.62 7.67 -31.22
C LYS A 28 9.54 8.23 -29.81
N VAL A 29 8.34 8.26 -29.24
CA VAL A 29 8.09 8.85 -27.91
C VAL A 29 7.62 7.75 -26.96
N SER A 30 8.27 7.66 -25.80
CA SER A 30 7.90 6.69 -24.77
C SER A 30 8.05 7.28 -23.38
N ARG A 31 7.04 7.08 -22.54
CA ARG A 31 7.08 7.47 -21.12
C ARG A 31 7.57 6.34 -20.21
N ILE A 32 8.40 6.69 -19.22
CA ILE A 32 8.95 5.76 -18.24
C ILE A 32 9.07 6.45 -16.87
N THR A 33 8.62 5.79 -15.80
CA THR A 33 8.93 6.16 -14.41
C THR A 33 10.38 5.79 -14.11
N PRO A 34 11.28 6.75 -13.88
CA PRO A 34 12.69 6.46 -13.65
C PRO A 34 12.85 5.77 -12.28
N LYS A 35 13.66 4.71 -12.24
CA LYS A 35 14.06 4.03 -10.97
C LYS A 35 14.69 4.97 -9.93
N ILE A 36 15.17 6.11 -10.41
CA ILE A 36 15.91 7.11 -9.65
C ILE A 36 14.98 7.93 -8.73
N CYS A 37 13.72 8.10 -9.10
CA CYS A 37 12.75 8.94 -8.41
C CYS A 37 11.32 8.53 -8.77
N LYS A 38 10.62 7.82 -7.86
CA LYS A 38 9.34 7.15 -8.15
C LYS A 38 8.18 8.11 -8.43
N ASN A 39 8.28 9.34 -7.94
CA ASN A 39 7.22 10.35 -8.06
C ASN A 39 7.39 11.26 -9.29
N PHE A 40 8.33 10.95 -10.18
CA PHE A 40 8.58 11.70 -11.41
C PHE A 40 8.41 10.79 -12.63
N GLU A 41 8.15 11.39 -13.79
CA GLU A 41 8.09 10.70 -15.07
C GLU A 41 9.19 11.22 -16.00
N ARG A 42 9.70 10.34 -16.85
CA ARG A 42 10.62 10.68 -17.94
C ARG A 42 9.99 10.32 -19.27
N VAL A 43 9.86 11.30 -20.15
CA VAL A 43 9.48 11.12 -21.54
C VAL A 43 10.74 11.08 -22.38
N HIS A 44 10.94 9.97 -23.08
CA HIS A 44 12.07 9.75 -23.97
C HIS A 44 11.64 9.94 -25.43
N TYR A 45 12.19 10.97 -26.07
CA TYR A 45 12.00 11.28 -27.47
C TYR A 45 13.23 10.81 -28.25
N ARG A 46 13.13 9.71 -28.99
CA ARG A 46 14.21 9.17 -29.82
C ARG A 46 14.05 9.63 -31.26
N ILE A 47 15.07 10.32 -31.76
CA ILE A 47 15.10 10.91 -33.10
C ILE A 47 15.89 9.99 -34.02
N ASN A 48 15.26 9.54 -35.10
CA ASN A 48 15.92 8.83 -36.19
C ASN A 48 15.88 9.69 -37.45
N TYR A 49 17.03 10.21 -37.87
CA TYR A 49 17.17 10.99 -39.09
C TYR A 49 17.25 10.09 -40.32
N ASN A 50 16.62 10.49 -41.42
CA ASN A 50 16.59 9.71 -42.65
C ASN A 50 17.82 9.92 -43.53
N LYS A 51 18.54 11.05 -43.36
CA LYS A 51 19.75 11.40 -44.13
C LYS A 51 21.00 11.24 -43.28
N LYS A 52 22.09 10.80 -43.92
CA LYS A 52 23.43 10.80 -43.33
C LYS A 52 23.95 12.24 -43.17
N PRO A 53 24.71 12.52 -42.10
CA PRO A 53 25.31 13.84 -41.91
C PRO A 53 26.23 14.23 -43.07
N SER A 54 26.10 15.47 -43.55
CA SER A 54 27.00 16.08 -44.53
C SER A 54 27.18 17.56 -44.20
N ARG A 55 28.23 18.20 -44.73
CA ARG A 55 28.50 19.63 -44.49
C ARG A 55 27.32 20.52 -44.91
N ASP A 56 26.61 20.18 -45.99
CA ASP A 56 25.46 20.97 -46.46
C ASP A 56 24.23 20.85 -45.56
N LEU A 57 24.14 19.77 -44.80
CA LEU A 57 23.03 19.52 -43.86
C LEU A 57 23.31 20.07 -42.45
N ILE A 58 24.54 20.47 -42.15
CA ILE A 58 24.98 20.98 -40.85
C ILE A 58 25.33 22.47 -40.97
N GLY A 59 24.91 23.29 -40.01
CA GLY A 59 25.19 24.73 -40.02
C GLY A 59 24.25 25.53 -40.93
N ARG A 60 24.31 25.34 -42.26
CA ARG A 60 23.49 26.13 -43.22
C ARG A 60 22.05 25.63 -43.37
N ASN A 61 21.80 24.35 -43.13
CA ASN A 61 20.47 23.74 -43.25
C ASN A 61 19.94 23.37 -41.87
N PRO A 62 18.64 23.62 -41.57
CA PRO A 62 18.07 23.29 -40.28
C PRO A 62 17.81 21.79 -40.04
N TYR A 63 18.29 20.90 -40.91
CA TYR A 63 17.97 19.46 -40.89
C TYR A 63 18.26 18.76 -39.56
N TYR A 64 19.35 19.15 -38.88
CA TYR A 64 19.73 18.61 -37.57
C TYR A 64 19.39 19.54 -36.40
N ASN A 65 18.65 20.62 -36.64
CA ASN A 65 18.18 21.51 -35.58
C ASN A 65 17.01 20.84 -34.85
N VAL A 66 16.90 21.14 -33.55
CA VAL A 66 15.82 20.61 -32.70
C VAL A 66 15.08 21.78 -32.06
N SER A 67 13.78 21.89 -32.30
CA SER A 67 12.91 22.85 -31.65
C SER A 67 12.06 22.16 -30.59
N ILE A 68 12.05 22.69 -29.38
CA ILE A 68 11.21 22.23 -28.27
C ILE A 68 9.95 23.10 -28.24
N CYS A 69 8.77 22.49 -28.34
CA CYS A 69 7.50 23.20 -28.39
C CYS A 69 6.50 22.63 -27.39
N SER A 70 5.63 23.49 -26.84
CA SER A 70 4.70 23.13 -25.75
C SER A 70 3.50 22.29 -26.20
N GLY A 71 3.25 22.19 -27.50
CA GLY A 71 2.09 21.51 -28.05
C GLY A 71 2.16 19.98 -28.02
N THR A 72 1.24 19.33 -28.72
CA THR A 72 1.04 17.87 -28.72
C THR A 72 1.46 17.19 -30.00
N ASP A 73 1.52 17.91 -31.12
CA ASP A 73 1.82 17.37 -32.44
C ASP A 73 2.03 18.51 -33.46
N TYR A 74 2.18 18.14 -34.73
CA TYR A 74 2.37 19.09 -35.83
C TYR A 74 1.20 20.05 -36.07
N TYR A 75 -0.04 19.62 -35.83
CA TYR A 75 -1.23 20.45 -36.03
C TYR A 75 -1.51 21.33 -34.82
N ASN A 76 -1.07 20.89 -33.64
CA ASN A 76 -1.11 21.65 -32.40
C ASN A 76 0.32 21.82 -31.85
N LYS A 77 1.13 22.65 -32.54
CA LYS A 77 2.54 22.85 -32.21
C LYS A 77 2.76 23.55 -30.87
N GLY A 78 1.81 24.37 -30.44
CA GLY A 78 1.96 25.27 -29.30
C GLY A 78 3.11 26.26 -29.49
N ASN A 79 3.64 26.77 -28.37
CA ASN A 79 4.74 27.73 -28.39
C ASN A 79 6.09 27.00 -28.41
N CYS A 80 6.94 27.31 -29.39
CA CYS A 80 8.31 26.81 -29.42
C CYS A 80 9.18 27.65 -28.49
N ILE A 81 9.61 27.05 -27.38
CA ILE A 81 10.28 27.73 -26.27
C ILE A 81 11.80 27.74 -26.41
N PHE A 82 12.34 26.85 -27.24
CA PHE A 82 13.78 26.69 -27.39
C PHE A 82 14.14 26.09 -28.74
N ARG A 83 15.18 26.61 -29.39
CA ARG A 83 15.76 26.04 -30.61
C ARG A 83 17.25 25.73 -30.46
N TYR A 84 17.61 24.50 -30.77
CA TYR A 84 18.98 24.01 -30.84
C TYR A 84 19.51 24.10 -32.27
N TYR A 85 20.68 24.73 -32.44
CA TYR A 85 21.37 24.82 -33.72
C TYR A 85 22.61 23.90 -33.75
N CYS A 86 22.59 22.89 -34.62
CA CYS A 86 23.68 21.93 -34.74
C CYS A 86 24.82 22.48 -35.61
N THR A 87 26.04 22.53 -35.08
CA THR A 87 27.20 23.06 -35.81
C THR A 87 28.23 22.00 -36.23
N CYS A 88 28.15 20.77 -35.71
CA CYS A 88 29.00 19.66 -36.15
C CYS A 88 28.36 18.29 -35.90
N GLU A 89 28.83 17.27 -36.63
CA GLU A 89 28.22 15.93 -36.66
C GLU A 89 28.16 15.26 -35.29
N LYS A 90 29.22 15.38 -34.49
CA LYS A 90 29.28 14.78 -33.14
C LYS A 90 28.19 15.32 -32.21
N LYS A 91 27.72 16.55 -32.48
CA LYS A 91 26.71 17.25 -31.70
C LYS A 91 25.29 17.11 -32.26
N ILE A 92 25.05 16.22 -33.22
CA ILE A 92 23.67 15.92 -33.65
C ILE A 92 22.91 15.31 -32.48
N ILE A 93 21.73 15.85 -32.15
CA ILE A 93 20.88 15.33 -31.07
C ILE A 93 20.15 14.10 -31.59
N ARG A 94 20.33 12.95 -30.94
CA ARG A 94 19.61 11.70 -31.27
C ARG A 94 18.46 11.41 -30.33
N ALA A 95 18.44 12.04 -29.16
CA ALA A 95 17.34 11.89 -28.23
C ALA A 95 17.21 13.10 -27.31
N VAL A 96 15.99 13.33 -26.84
CA VAL A 96 15.67 14.29 -25.80
C VAL A 96 14.95 13.54 -24.68
N ASN A 97 15.40 13.70 -23.45
CA ASN A 97 14.68 13.24 -22.27
C ASN A 97 14.06 14.44 -21.57
N VAL A 98 12.77 14.37 -21.29
CA VAL A 98 12.08 15.42 -20.54
C VAL A 98 11.52 14.81 -19.26
N TYR A 99 11.74 15.48 -18.14
CA TYR A 99 11.29 15.02 -16.83
C TYR A 99 10.17 15.92 -16.30
N TYR A 100 9.15 15.28 -15.73
CA TYR A 100 7.99 15.93 -15.12
C TYR A 100 7.76 15.34 -13.72
N SER A 101 7.07 16.09 -12.86
CA SER A 101 6.55 15.54 -11.60
C SER A 101 5.21 14.85 -11.86
N SER A 102 4.89 13.78 -11.15
CA SER A 102 3.56 13.15 -11.19
C SER A 102 2.46 14.11 -10.72
N LEU A 103 2.84 15.12 -9.93
CA LEU A 103 1.97 16.19 -9.43
C LEU A 103 1.86 17.38 -10.40
N LEU A 104 2.76 17.49 -11.38
CA LEU A 104 2.78 18.54 -12.41
C LEU A 104 3.02 17.92 -13.81
N PRO A 105 2.10 17.05 -14.28
CA PRO A 105 2.33 16.22 -15.46
C PRO A 105 2.45 17.01 -16.78
N ASN A 106 1.86 18.22 -16.83
CA ASN A 106 1.90 19.08 -18.00
C ASN A 106 3.10 20.06 -18.00
N ASP A 107 3.93 19.97 -16.97
CA ASP A 107 4.80 21.05 -16.57
C ASP A 107 6.25 20.56 -16.45
N PRO A 108 7.05 20.63 -17.54
CA PRO A 108 8.40 20.09 -17.54
C PRO A 108 9.30 20.76 -16.50
N LEU A 109 10.22 19.97 -15.95
CA LEU A 109 11.19 20.40 -14.95
C LEU A 109 12.61 20.42 -15.53
N ILE A 110 13.02 19.33 -16.17
CA ILE A 110 14.38 19.14 -16.70
C ILE A 110 14.30 18.61 -18.13
N ILE A 111 15.13 19.14 -19.01
CA ILE A 111 15.33 18.65 -20.38
C ILE A 111 16.78 18.23 -20.55
N VAL A 112 17.00 17.01 -21.03
CA VAL A 112 18.33 16.47 -21.31
C VAL A 112 18.45 16.12 -22.79
N PHE A 113 19.34 16.78 -23.49
CA PHE A 113 19.68 16.48 -24.88
C PHE A 113 20.80 15.44 -24.92
N ILE A 114 20.61 14.38 -25.70
CA ILE A 114 21.60 13.33 -25.89
C ILE A 114 22.11 13.43 -27.32
N THR A 115 23.42 13.64 -27.47
CA THR A 115 24.10 13.72 -28.76
C THR A 115 24.42 12.35 -29.35
N LYS A 116 24.84 12.34 -30.62
CA LYS A 116 25.25 11.15 -31.37
C LYS A 116 26.37 10.38 -30.68
N ASP A 117 27.31 11.09 -30.05
CA ASP A 117 28.42 10.57 -29.23
C ASP A 117 28.00 10.24 -27.77
N PHE A 118 26.70 10.13 -27.50
CA PHE A 118 26.14 9.75 -26.20
C PHE A 118 26.37 10.76 -25.06
N HIS A 119 26.87 11.97 -25.36
CA HIS A 119 26.97 13.03 -24.36
C HIS A 119 25.58 13.57 -23.98
N GLY A 120 25.37 13.79 -22.68
CA GLY A 120 24.10 14.29 -22.12
C GLY A 120 24.21 15.72 -21.60
N TYR A 121 23.54 16.66 -22.25
CA TYR A 121 23.47 18.07 -21.83
C TYR A 121 22.17 18.34 -21.09
N ARG A 122 22.26 18.82 -19.85
CA ARG A 122 21.15 18.87 -18.90
C ARG A 122 20.78 20.31 -18.57
N PHE A 123 19.52 20.64 -18.74
CA PHE A 123 19.01 21.98 -18.54
C PHE A 123 17.75 21.96 -17.70
N THR A 124 17.56 23.00 -16.88
CA THR A 124 16.25 23.25 -16.29
C THR A 124 15.33 23.82 -17.36
N TYR A 125 14.04 23.51 -17.27
CA TYR A 125 13.04 24.00 -18.21
C TYR A 125 13.00 25.54 -18.24
N SER A 126 13.09 26.16 -17.06
CA SER A 126 13.13 27.62 -16.91
C SER A 126 14.32 28.24 -17.67
N ASN A 127 15.51 27.64 -17.55
CA ASN A 127 16.70 28.15 -18.23
C ASN A 127 16.56 28.14 -19.76
N LEU A 128 16.01 27.05 -20.32
CA LEU A 128 15.79 26.95 -21.77
C LEU A 128 14.77 27.98 -22.25
N LYS A 129 13.68 28.16 -21.50
CA LYS A 129 12.63 29.13 -21.83
C LYS A 129 13.17 30.57 -21.89
N THR A 130 14.06 30.95 -20.98
CA THR A 130 14.68 32.29 -20.98
C THR A 130 15.63 32.49 -22.16
N ARG A 131 16.35 31.46 -22.59
CA ARG A 131 17.37 31.59 -23.66
C ARG A 131 16.78 31.62 -25.07
N SER A 132 15.64 30.97 -25.29
CA SER A 132 14.98 30.83 -26.61
C SER A 132 15.77 30.05 -27.68
N TYR A 133 17.10 30.07 -27.68
CA TYR A 133 17.95 29.25 -28.55
C TYR A 133 19.37 29.06 -28.02
N ALA A 134 20.11 28.09 -28.58
CA ALA A 134 21.57 27.98 -28.42
C ALA A 134 22.21 27.21 -29.58
N TYR A 135 23.48 27.51 -29.85
CA TYR A 135 24.31 26.71 -30.75
C TYR A 135 24.99 25.56 -30.01
N SER A 136 25.35 24.51 -30.74
CA SER A 136 25.89 23.28 -30.14
C SER A 136 27.22 23.45 -29.40
N TYR A 137 28.00 24.49 -29.70
CA TYR A 137 29.24 24.80 -28.97
C TYR A 137 28.95 25.45 -27.60
N ASP A 138 27.79 26.08 -27.41
CA ASP A 138 27.44 26.73 -26.15
C ASP A 138 26.85 25.76 -25.11
N PHE A 139 26.46 24.55 -25.51
CA PHE A 139 25.77 23.58 -24.64
C PHE A 139 26.59 23.13 -23.41
N ILE A 140 27.92 23.10 -23.52
CA ILE A 140 28.80 22.63 -22.42
C ILE A 140 28.82 23.61 -21.26
N THR A 141 28.86 24.91 -21.52
CA THR A 141 28.93 25.93 -20.46
C THR A 141 27.60 26.10 -19.73
N GLN A 142 26.52 25.61 -20.34
CA GLN A 142 25.16 25.82 -19.89
C GLN A 142 24.53 24.61 -19.19
N THR A 143 25.13 23.43 -19.34
CA THR A 143 24.64 22.25 -18.63
C THR A 143 24.87 22.38 -17.13
N PHE A 144 23.86 22.10 -16.31
CA PHE A 144 24.08 22.04 -14.87
C PHE A 144 24.93 20.81 -14.50
N ARG A 145 25.75 20.96 -13.45
CA ARG A 145 26.73 19.93 -13.03
C ARG A 145 26.13 18.82 -12.16
N LYS A 146 25.10 19.14 -11.36
CA LYS A 146 24.44 18.19 -10.46
C LYS A 146 23.82 17.02 -11.23
N SER A 147 23.57 15.91 -10.53
CA SER A 147 22.84 14.79 -11.14
C SER A 147 21.37 15.17 -11.37
N VAL A 148 20.71 14.50 -12.33
CA VAL A 148 19.26 14.68 -12.55
C VAL A 148 18.48 14.29 -11.29
N LYS A 149 18.92 13.26 -10.55
CA LYS A 149 18.30 12.80 -9.30
C LYS A 149 18.20 13.92 -8.27
N GLU A 150 19.29 14.64 -8.06
CA GLU A 150 19.37 15.71 -7.06
C GLU A 150 18.64 16.97 -7.52
N GLN A 151 18.64 17.23 -8.84
CA GLN A 151 18.04 18.45 -9.37
C GLN A 151 16.50 18.36 -9.46
N LEU A 152 15.92 17.17 -9.64
CA LEU A 152 14.47 17.00 -9.80
C LEU A 152 13.64 17.55 -8.62
N PRO A 153 13.94 17.20 -7.34
CA PRO A 153 13.22 17.77 -6.21
C PRO A 153 13.39 19.29 -6.10
N LEU A 154 14.57 19.82 -6.43
CA LEU A 154 14.84 21.26 -6.40
C LEU A 154 13.99 22.00 -7.43
N GLU A 155 13.92 21.50 -8.67
CA GLU A 155 13.09 22.12 -9.72
C GLU A 155 11.60 21.99 -9.41
N TYR A 156 11.17 20.86 -8.84
CA TYR A 156 9.80 20.73 -8.36
C TYR A 156 9.50 21.77 -7.28
N ASN A 157 10.35 21.88 -6.26
CA ASN A 157 10.21 22.83 -5.16
C ASN A 157 10.20 24.29 -5.65
N ASN A 158 11.08 24.64 -6.59
CA ASN A 158 11.09 25.97 -7.19
C ASN A 158 9.77 26.26 -7.93
N LYS A 159 9.23 25.28 -8.63
CA LYS A 159 7.99 25.43 -9.43
C LYS A 159 6.73 25.45 -8.57
N SER A 160 6.70 24.67 -7.49
CA SER A 160 5.62 24.67 -6.50
C SER A 160 5.73 25.84 -5.50
N GLY A 161 6.83 26.59 -5.52
CA GLY A 161 7.15 27.63 -4.53
C GLY A 161 7.42 27.08 -3.13
N GLY A 162 7.82 25.81 -3.03
CA GLY A 162 8.03 25.08 -1.78
C GLY A 162 6.77 24.87 -0.95
N LYS A 163 5.60 25.07 -1.56
CA LYS A 163 4.32 24.92 -0.89
C LYS A 163 3.98 23.44 -0.75
N LYS A 164 3.60 23.04 0.47
CA LYS A 164 3.11 21.70 0.79
C LYS A 164 1.65 21.76 1.24
N ILE A 165 1.01 20.60 1.25
CA ILE A 165 -0.31 20.39 1.85
C ILE A 165 -0.15 19.60 3.16
N THR A 166 -0.95 19.92 4.16
CA THR A 166 -1.08 19.10 5.36
C THR A 166 -2.40 18.35 5.30
N PHE A 167 -2.36 17.02 5.34
CA PHE A 167 -3.58 16.21 5.35
C PHE A 167 -4.18 16.12 6.77
N ILE A 168 -5.47 16.39 6.91
CA ILE A 168 -6.18 16.48 8.19
C ILE A 168 -7.41 15.56 8.14
N LEU A 169 -7.62 14.74 9.18
CA LEU A 169 -8.74 13.79 9.23
C LEU A 169 -10.09 14.42 9.58
N GLU A 170 -10.09 15.68 10.03
CA GLU A 170 -11.31 16.44 10.31
C GLU A 170 -12.18 16.66 9.06
N LYS A 171 -13.51 16.76 9.27
CA LYS A 171 -14.47 17.14 8.23
C LYS A 171 -14.61 18.68 8.21
N LYS A 172 -13.95 19.35 7.27
CA LYS A 172 -14.08 20.79 6.99
C LYS A 172 -13.94 21.07 5.49
N THR A 173 -14.36 22.24 5.05
CA THR A 173 -14.15 22.66 3.66
C THR A 173 -12.73 23.16 3.48
N ASN A 174 -12.02 22.66 2.47
CA ASN A 174 -10.73 23.19 2.08
C ASN A 174 -10.91 24.58 1.47
N THR A 175 -10.08 25.51 1.91
CA THR A 175 -9.82 26.75 1.20
C THR A 175 -8.43 26.64 0.56
N SER A 176 -8.32 26.98 -0.73
CA SER A 176 -7.03 27.16 -1.42
C SER A 176 -6.26 25.89 -1.85
N VAL A 177 -6.91 24.76 -2.09
CA VAL A 177 -6.27 23.56 -2.67
C VAL A 177 -6.49 23.52 -4.18
N ASN A 178 -5.41 23.36 -4.94
CA ASN A 178 -5.48 23.18 -6.39
C ASN A 178 -5.91 21.74 -6.69
N LYS A 179 -6.90 21.58 -7.59
CA LYS A 179 -7.40 20.28 -8.04
C LYS A 179 -7.22 20.20 -9.56
N ASP A 180 -6.40 19.28 -10.03
CA ASP A 180 -6.17 19.01 -11.45
C ASP A 180 -6.71 17.62 -11.81
N ARG A 181 -7.58 17.54 -12.82
CA ARG A 181 -8.29 16.33 -13.22
C ARG A 181 -7.85 15.91 -14.60
N GLN A 182 -7.39 14.67 -14.73
CA GLN A 182 -6.83 14.18 -15.99
C GLN A 182 -7.18 12.71 -16.24
N PRO A 183 -7.43 12.31 -17.50
CA PRO A 183 -7.49 10.89 -17.85
C PRO A 183 -6.12 10.23 -17.64
N ILE A 184 -6.10 8.93 -17.31
CA ILE A 184 -4.84 8.17 -17.25
C ILE A 184 -4.40 7.76 -18.66
N LEU A 185 -5.35 7.34 -19.50
CA LEU A 185 -5.13 6.97 -20.90
C LEU A 185 -6.27 7.50 -21.76
N LYS A 186 -6.06 7.50 -23.08
CA LYS A 186 -7.09 7.89 -24.06
C LYS A 186 -8.30 6.95 -24.11
N ASP A 187 -8.20 5.75 -23.53
CA ASP A 187 -9.30 4.79 -23.46
C ASP A 187 -10.41 5.20 -22.46
N ASN A 188 -10.15 6.22 -21.65
CA ASN A 188 -11.06 6.76 -20.65
C ASN A 188 -11.64 5.71 -19.68
N LYS A 189 -10.86 4.68 -19.37
CA LYS A 189 -11.18 3.69 -18.33
C LYS A 189 -10.99 4.23 -16.92
N PHE A 190 -9.94 5.02 -16.75
CA PHE A 190 -9.59 5.60 -15.45
C PHE A 190 -9.17 7.06 -15.62
N LYS A 191 -9.40 7.82 -14.55
CA LYS A 191 -8.98 9.21 -14.40
C LYS A 191 -8.34 9.40 -13.03
N LYS A 192 -7.57 10.47 -12.88
CA LYS A 192 -6.95 10.87 -11.62
C LYS A 192 -7.29 12.32 -11.28
N THR A 193 -7.42 12.59 -9.99
CA THR A 193 -7.48 13.94 -9.43
C THR A 193 -6.21 14.17 -8.60
N ILE A 194 -5.46 15.20 -8.95
CA ILE A 194 -4.22 15.60 -8.30
C ILE A 194 -4.52 16.82 -7.43
N TYR A 195 -4.21 16.71 -6.14
CA TYR A 195 -4.34 17.75 -5.15
C TYR A 195 -2.94 18.31 -4.84
N THR A 196 -2.75 19.61 -5.07
CA THR A 196 -1.52 20.33 -4.74
C THR A 196 -1.83 21.63 -3.99
N SER A 197 -0.81 22.21 -3.38
CA SER A 197 -0.97 23.38 -2.54
C SER A 197 -1.14 24.66 -3.37
N GLY A 198 -2.23 25.42 -3.14
CA GLY A 198 -2.42 26.75 -3.71
C GLY A 198 -1.82 27.88 -2.85
N CYS A 199 -1.57 27.60 -1.57
CA CYS A 199 -1.20 28.55 -0.52
C CYS A 199 0.00 28.05 0.29
N SER A 200 0.57 28.86 1.19
CA SER A 200 1.75 28.46 1.97
C SER A 200 1.46 27.42 3.06
N GLN A 201 0.23 27.40 3.60
CA GLN A 201 -0.19 26.53 4.70
C GLN A 201 -1.53 25.86 4.38
N CYS A 202 -1.61 25.20 3.23
CA CYS A 202 -2.85 24.58 2.81
C CYS A 202 -3.12 23.29 3.59
N LYS A 203 -4.35 23.15 4.04
CA LYS A 203 -4.85 21.91 4.63
C LYS A 203 -5.74 21.21 3.62
N VAL A 204 -5.58 19.90 3.53
CA VAL A 204 -6.53 19.03 2.83
C VAL A 204 -7.26 18.22 3.88
N TYR A 205 -8.49 18.61 4.16
CA TYR A 205 -9.42 17.90 5.03
C TYR A 205 -9.93 16.64 4.34
N TYR A 206 -10.21 15.62 5.14
CA TYR A 206 -10.69 14.32 4.68
C TYR A 206 -11.99 14.42 3.85
N SER A 207 -12.89 15.36 4.20
CA SER A 207 -14.14 15.64 3.47
C SER A 207 -13.95 16.14 2.04
N ASP A 208 -12.72 16.49 1.65
CA ASP A 208 -12.38 16.95 0.30
C ASP A 208 -11.47 15.95 -0.46
N LEU A 209 -11.11 14.84 0.18
CA LEU A 209 -10.29 13.79 -0.43
C LEU A 209 -11.01 13.17 -1.65
N PHE A 210 -12.32 13.07 -1.57
CA PHE A 210 -13.16 12.58 -2.66
C PHE A 210 -14.03 13.70 -3.22
N GLU A 211 -14.54 13.52 -4.44
CA GLU A 211 -15.51 14.46 -5.01
C GLU A 211 -16.83 14.40 -4.22
N TYR A 212 -17.42 15.56 -3.91
CA TYR A 212 -18.55 15.70 -2.98
C TYR A 212 -19.72 14.75 -3.28
N ASN A 213 -20.09 14.59 -4.55
CA ASN A 213 -21.19 13.71 -4.98
C ASN A 213 -20.81 12.21 -5.07
N THR A 214 -19.56 11.87 -4.81
CA THR A 214 -19.02 10.50 -4.90
C THR A 214 -18.73 9.89 -3.52
N GLN A 215 -18.69 10.73 -2.49
CA GLN A 215 -18.34 10.32 -1.13
C GLN A 215 -19.55 9.79 -0.36
N ILE A 216 -19.29 8.89 0.59
CA ILE A 216 -20.28 8.49 1.59
C ILE A 216 -20.33 9.50 2.73
N ASP A 217 -21.51 10.07 2.96
CA ASP A 217 -21.80 10.79 4.21
C ASP A 217 -22.24 9.78 5.27
N ILE A 218 -21.31 9.38 6.15
CA ILE A 218 -21.53 8.37 7.20
C ILE A 218 -22.74 8.72 8.08
N ASP A 219 -23.00 10.01 8.29
CA ASP A 219 -24.04 10.48 9.20
C ASP A 219 -25.44 10.36 8.59
N LYS A 220 -25.52 10.28 7.25
CA LYS A 220 -26.78 10.15 6.50
C LYS A 220 -26.97 8.80 5.83
N PHE A 221 -25.91 7.98 5.74
CA PHE A 221 -25.95 6.71 5.01
C PHE A 221 -26.69 5.62 5.79
N ASP A 222 -27.75 5.06 5.21
CA ASP A 222 -28.47 3.92 5.78
C ASP A 222 -27.90 2.58 5.28
N CYS A 223 -27.05 1.99 6.11
CA CYS A 223 -26.42 0.69 5.86
C CYS A 223 -27.40 -0.48 5.68
N SER A 224 -28.68 -0.34 6.04
CA SER A 224 -29.67 -1.40 5.83
C SER A 224 -30.32 -1.36 4.44
N LYS A 225 -30.24 -0.22 3.73
CA LYS A 225 -30.99 0.02 2.49
C LYS A 225 -30.15 0.53 1.31
N GLU A 226 -29.01 1.18 1.56
CA GLU A 226 -28.34 2.02 0.55
C GLU A 226 -27.14 1.37 -0.18
N PHE A 227 -26.98 0.05 -0.09
CA PHE A 227 -25.92 -0.68 -0.80
C PHE A 227 -26.30 -1.06 -2.24
N THR A 228 -26.59 -0.06 -3.08
CA THR A 228 -26.91 -0.29 -4.50
C THR A 228 -25.76 0.08 -5.43
N VAL A 229 -25.01 1.13 -5.11
CA VAL A 229 -23.89 1.63 -5.94
C VAL A 229 -22.66 1.88 -5.06
N PRO A 230 -21.47 1.36 -5.46
CA PRO A 230 -20.21 1.70 -4.82
C PRO A 230 -19.99 3.21 -4.74
N LYS A 231 -19.74 3.72 -3.53
CA LYS A 231 -19.32 5.10 -3.26
C LYS A 231 -17.91 5.10 -2.65
N ASN A 232 -17.36 6.29 -2.42
CA ASN A 232 -16.00 6.49 -1.92
C ASN A 232 -16.00 6.81 -0.43
N PHE A 233 -15.18 6.07 0.32
CA PHE A 233 -14.96 6.28 1.74
C PHE A 233 -13.67 5.56 2.16
N ILE A 234 -12.89 6.17 3.05
CA ILE A 234 -11.78 5.48 3.73
C ILE A 234 -11.92 5.78 5.20
N ASP A 235 -12.08 4.76 6.05
CA ASP A 235 -12.12 5.03 7.48
C ASP A 235 -10.82 5.72 7.94
N SER A 236 -10.95 6.78 8.76
CA SER A 236 -9.84 7.58 9.27
C SER A 236 -8.77 6.72 9.97
N TYR A 237 -9.18 5.58 10.53
CA TYR A 237 -8.29 4.57 11.08
C TYR A 237 -7.16 4.16 10.12
N PHE A 238 -7.46 3.97 8.82
CA PHE A 238 -6.45 3.59 7.83
C PHE A 238 -5.48 4.74 7.49
N LEU A 239 -5.92 5.99 7.66
CA LEU A 239 -5.18 7.19 7.22
C LEU A 239 -4.39 7.87 8.35
N LYS A 240 -4.43 7.33 9.58
CA LYS A 240 -3.73 7.89 10.75
C LYS A 240 -2.23 8.14 10.51
N HIS A 241 -1.57 7.29 9.72
CA HIS A 241 -0.15 7.44 9.39
C HIS A 241 0.20 8.59 8.46
N VAL A 242 -0.77 9.20 7.78
CA VAL A 242 -0.56 10.35 6.88
C VAL A 242 -1.17 11.63 7.44
N GLU A 243 -1.85 11.55 8.57
CA GLU A 243 -2.38 12.70 9.30
C GLU A 243 -1.27 13.65 9.74
N ASN A 244 -1.51 14.97 9.60
CA ASN A 244 -0.60 16.05 9.98
C ASN A 244 0.77 16.04 9.28
N LYS A 245 0.97 15.19 8.26
CA LYS A 245 2.19 15.20 7.46
C LYS A 245 2.13 16.29 6.40
N ALA A 246 3.26 16.98 6.21
CA ALA A 246 3.46 17.92 5.12
C ALA A 246 3.84 17.15 3.86
N LEU A 247 2.96 17.17 2.85
CA LEU A 247 3.05 16.41 1.61
C LEU A 247 3.21 17.34 0.42
N ASP A 248 3.86 16.86 -0.63
CA ASP A 248 3.94 17.60 -1.89
C ASP A 248 2.60 17.57 -2.65
N GLY A 249 1.82 16.50 -2.47
CA GLY A 249 0.50 16.37 -3.05
C GLY A 249 -0.18 15.04 -2.75
N ILE A 250 -1.44 14.93 -3.17
CA ILE A 250 -2.24 13.70 -3.10
C ILE A 250 -2.77 13.38 -4.50
N ILE A 251 -2.75 12.12 -4.91
CA ILE A 251 -3.38 11.66 -6.15
C ILE A 251 -4.45 10.64 -5.82
N VAL A 252 -5.67 10.85 -6.32
CA VAL A 252 -6.78 9.90 -6.19
C VAL A 252 -7.16 9.37 -7.57
N TYR A 253 -7.20 8.05 -7.71
CA TYR A 253 -7.48 7.37 -8.98
C TYR A 253 -8.90 6.81 -8.98
N TYR A 254 -9.68 7.20 -9.98
CA TYR A 254 -11.09 6.89 -10.14
C TYR A 254 -11.34 6.11 -11.44
N THR A 255 -12.41 5.32 -11.46
CA THR A 255 -13.04 4.90 -12.72
C THR A 255 -13.56 6.11 -13.50
N ALA A 256 -13.42 6.04 -14.82
CA ALA A 256 -13.96 7.01 -15.77
C ALA A 256 -15.08 6.39 -16.60
N SER A 257 -15.60 7.09 -17.61
CA SER A 257 -16.88 6.72 -18.24
C SER A 257 -16.89 5.33 -18.90
N ALA A 258 -15.74 4.81 -19.33
CA ALA A 258 -15.64 3.46 -19.90
C ALA A 258 -15.68 2.34 -18.85
N ASN A 259 -15.43 2.63 -17.57
CA ASN A 259 -15.54 1.68 -16.47
C ASN A 259 -16.68 2.07 -15.51
N ARG A 260 -17.76 1.29 -15.49
CA ARG A 260 -18.89 1.50 -14.57
C ARG A 260 -18.69 0.76 -13.24
N PRO A 261 -19.25 1.28 -12.14
CA PRO A 261 -19.77 2.65 -11.97
C PRO A 261 -18.65 3.71 -12.12
N GLU A 262 -18.98 4.88 -12.65
CA GLU A 262 -18.03 5.97 -12.81
C GLU A 262 -17.76 6.65 -11.46
N ASN A 263 -16.58 7.26 -11.29
CA ASN A 263 -16.16 8.02 -10.11
C ASN A 263 -15.96 7.16 -8.85
N VAL A 264 -15.61 5.90 -9.01
CA VAL A 264 -15.26 5.03 -7.90
C VAL A 264 -13.75 4.95 -7.75
N SER A 265 -13.27 5.33 -6.58
CA SER A 265 -11.86 5.36 -6.24
C SER A 265 -11.37 3.98 -5.82
N TYR A 266 -10.20 3.60 -6.32
CA TYR A 266 -9.54 2.32 -6.03
C TYR A 266 -8.11 2.47 -5.51
N LEU A 267 -7.49 3.64 -5.69
CA LEU A 267 -6.13 3.92 -5.24
C LEU A 267 -6.03 5.40 -4.81
N VAL A 268 -5.40 5.64 -3.66
CA VAL A 268 -5.02 6.96 -3.16
C VAL A 268 -3.52 6.97 -2.88
N GLU A 269 -2.83 8.00 -3.34
CA GLU A 269 -1.39 8.16 -3.15
C GLU A 269 -1.10 9.47 -2.44
N PHE A 270 -0.43 9.39 -1.29
CA PHE A 270 0.12 10.54 -0.57
C PHE A 270 1.60 10.65 -0.92
N ILE A 271 1.98 11.74 -1.57
CA ILE A 271 3.31 11.94 -2.17
C ILE A 271 4.09 12.94 -1.32
N ASP A 272 5.30 12.55 -0.92
CA ASP A 272 6.28 13.42 -0.29
C ASP A 272 7.66 13.18 -0.93
N SER A 273 8.22 14.21 -1.53
CA SER A 273 9.54 14.17 -2.14
C SER A 273 9.68 13.10 -3.25
N CYS A 274 10.92 12.65 -3.48
CA CYS A 274 11.35 11.83 -4.60
C CYS A 274 10.95 10.35 -4.50
N ASN A 275 10.96 9.80 -3.28
CA ASN A 275 10.81 8.37 -3.03
C ASN A 275 9.73 8.02 -2.02
N ASP A 276 9.23 8.98 -1.24
CA ASP A 276 8.23 8.70 -0.22
C ASP A 276 6.84 8.81 -0.83
N LYS A 277 6.18 7.66 -0.93
CA LYS A 277 4.80 7.56 -1.40
C LYS A 277 4.07 6.54 -0.55
N SER A 278 3.01 6.97 0.13
CA SER A 278 2.09 6.06 0.80
C SER A 278 0.91 5.80 -0.12
N GLN A 279 0.71 4.53 -0.48
CA GLN A 279 -0.36 4.10 -1.38
C GLN A 279 -1.41 3.33 -0.57
N TYR A 280 -2.67 3.71 -0.74
CA TYR A 280 -3.83 3.08 -0.11
C TYR A 280 -4.73 2.50 -1.18
N VAL A 281 -5.02 1.21 -1.07
CA VAL A 281 -5.70 0.43 -2.09
C VAL A 281 -7.04 -0.05 -1.54
N ARG A 282 -8.10 0.16 -2.31
CA ARG A 282 -9.43 -0.37 -1.99
C ARG A 282 -9.43 -1.89 -2.14
N LYS A 283 -10.01 -2.58 -1.16
CA LYS A 283 -10.06 -4.04 -1.15
C LYS A 283 -11.47 -4.61 -1.20
N ASP A 284 -12.50 -3.80 -1.05
CA ASP A 284 -13.88 -4.24 -1.04
C ASP A 284 -14.81 -3.38 -1.90
N LYS A 285 -15.95 -3.95 -2.25
CA LYS A 285 -16.94 -3.35 -3.15
C LYS A 285 -17.51 -2.06 -2.59
N PHE A 286 -17.58 -1.88 -1.28
CA PHE A 286 -18.26 -0.75 -0.65
C PHE A 286 -17.35 0.17 0.17
N SER A 287 -16.04 0.11 -0.07
CA SER A 287 -15.08 1.07 0.47
C SER A 287 -14.93 1.01 1.99
N THR A 288 -15.32 -0.11 2.62
CA THR A 288 -15.16 -0.34 4.07
C THR A 288 -13.75 -0.79 4.43
N TYR A 289 -12.99 -1.30 3.46
CA TYR A 289 -11.66 -1.86 3.65
C TYR A 289 -10.63 -1.30 2.69
N TRP A 290 -9.60 -0.67 3.28
CA TRP A 290 -8.44 -0.15 2.57
C TRP A 290 -7.15 -0.66 3.20
N VAL A 291 -6.14 -0.86 2.37
CA VAL A 291 -4.83 -1.36 2.82
C VAL A 291 -3.74 -0.46 2.31
N LYS A 292 -2.76 -0.18 3.17
CA LYS A 292 -1.51 0.44 2.75
C LYS A 292 -0.66 -0.62 2.03
N GLU A 293 -0.56 -0.54 0.72
CA GLU A 293 0.17 -1.51 -0.12
C GLU A 293 0.92 -0.81 -1.26
N GLU A 294 2.18 -1.18 -1.48
CA GLU A 294 2.99 -0.61 -2.55
C GLU A 294 2.68 -1.26 -3.89
N HIS A 295 2.17 -0.47 -4.84
CA HIS A 295 2.01 -0.84 -6.23
C HIS A 295 3.00 -0.09 -7.11
N ASN A 296 3.98 -0.83 -7.62
CA ASN A 296 4.97 -0.33 -8.55
C ASN A 296 4.44 -0.39 -9.99
N TYR A 297 4.61 0.70 -10.73
CA TYR A 297 4.28 0.80 -12.15
C TYR A 297 5.28 1.73 -12.84
N LYS A 298 5.64 1.41 -14.10
CA LYS A 298 6.65 2.14 -14.87
C LYS A 298 6.06 3.11 -15.89
N ASN A 299 4.76 3.05 -16.14
CA ASN A 299 4.07 3.91 -17.11
C ASN A 299 2.55 3.84 -16.85
N GLU A 300 1.80 4.69 -17.54
CA GLU A 300 0.34 4.76 -17.41
C GLU A 300 -0.38 3.49 -17.89
N ASN A 301 0.19 2.73 -18.82
CA ASN A 301 -0.39 1.44 -19.25
C ASN A 301 -0.30 0.38 -18.14
N GLU A 302 0.85 0.27 -17.48
CA GLU A 302 1.02 -0.60 -16.31
C GLU A 302 0.13 -0.17 -15.15
N LEU A 303 0.03 1.15 -14.90
CA LEU A 303 -0.88 1.69 -13.89
C LEU A 303 -2.35 1.34 -14.20
N SER A 304 -2.79 1.53 -15.44
CA SER A 304 -4.16 1.19 -15.87
C SER A 304 -4.46 -0.30 -15.68
N LYS A 305 -3.52 -1.19 -16.05
CA LYS A 305 -3.64 -2.64 -15.80
C LYS A 305 -3.71 -2.98 -14.31
N ASN A 306 -2.89 -2.32 -13.48
CA ASN A 306 -2.93 -2.52 -12.03
C ASN A 306 -4.28 -2.06 -11.45
N LEU A 307 -4.81 -0.92 -11.91
CA LEU A 307 -6.12 -0.42 -11.50
C LEU A 307 -7.26 -1.35 -11.93
N ASP A 308 -7.23 -1.92 -13.14
CA ASP A 308 -8.18 -2.94 -13.58
C ASP A 308 -8.17 -4.17 -12.66
N GLN A 309 -6.98 -4.63 -12.23
CA GLN A 309 -6.86 -5.75 -11.30
C GLN A 309 -7.38 -5.42 -9.90
N ILE A 310 -7.07 -4.22 -9.38
CA ILE A 310 -7.58 -3.75 -8.09
C ILE A 310 -9.11 -3.67 -8.15
N LYS A 311 -9.65 -3.06 -9.20
CA LYS A 311 -11.09 -2.95 -9.44
C LYS A 311 -11.76 -4.31 -9.42
N LYS A 312 -11.27 -5.25 -10.23
CA LYS A 312 -11.85 -6.60 -10.32
C LYS A 312 -11.91 -7.27 -8.93
N LYS A 313 -10.79 -7.29 -8.21
CA LYS A 313 -10.71 -7.92 -6.88
C LYS A 313 -11.62 -7.23 -5.86
N ALA A 314 -11.66 -5.90 -5.84
CA ALA A 314 -12.50 -5.15 -4.91
C ALA A 314 -13.99 -5.34 -5.22
N ASP A 315 -14.40 -5.31 -6.49
CA ASP A 315 -15.79 -5.44 -6.90
C ASP A 315 -16.38 -6.84 -6.63
N GLU A 316 -15.54 -7.87 -6.71
CA GLU A 316 -15.88 -9.26 -6.36
C GLU A 316 -15.92 -9.48 -4.84
N ASN A 317 -15.30 -8.60 -4.04
CA ASN A 317 -15.15 -8.76 -2.60
C ASN A 317 -16.17 -7.92 -1.83
N ASP A 318 -17.34 -8.51 -1.58
CA ASP A 318 -18.36 -7.91 -0.72
C ASP A 318 -18.18 -8.35 0.74
N VAL A 319 -17.56 -7.46 1.54
CA VAL A 319 -17.27 -7.72 2.95
C VAL A 319 -17.77 -6.60 3.85
N LEU A 320 -17.97 -6.93 5.13
CA LEU A 320 -18.24 -5.98 6.21
C LEU A 320 -17.01 -5.88 7.11
N THR A 321 -16.40 -4.71 7.17
CA THR A 321 -15.17 -4.52 7.97
C THR A 321 -15.48 -4.17 9.42
N TYR A 322 -14.94 -4.96 10.35
CA TYR A 322 -14.92 -4.67 11.78
C TYR A 322 -13.52 -4.19 12.18
N ILE A 323 -13.43 -2.98 12.73
CA ILE A 323 -12.19 -2.40 13.24
C ILE A 323 -12.21 -2.55 14.77
N ILE A 324 -11.40 -3.49 15.29
CA ILE A 324 -11.49 -3.91 16.70
C ILE A 324 -11.03 -2.81 17.66
N GLU A 325 -10.04 -2.02 17.28
CA GLU A 325 -9.51 -0.93 18.12
C GLU A 325 -10.44 0.30 18.21
N LYS A 326 -11.50 0.35 17.39
CA LYS A 326 -12.41 1.50 17.41
C LYS A 326 -13.40 1.39 18.55
N LYS A 327 -13.36 2.37 19.45
CA LYS A 327 -14.24 2.48 20.63
C LYS A 327 -15.50 3.31 20.36
N GLU A 328 -15.59 3.90 19.17
CA GLU A 328 -16.71 4.73 18.71
C GLU A 328 -17.34 4.13 17.46
N LYS A 329 -18.57 4.55 17.14
CA LYS A 329 -19.28 4.16 15.92
C LYS A 329 -18.42 4.42 14.68
N TYR A 330 -18.43 3.48 13.74
CA TYR A 330 -17.83 3.64 12.42
C TYR A 330 -18.77 3.13 11.33
N PHE A 331 -18.30 3.15 10.08
CA PHE A 331 -19.14 2.90 8.93
C PHE A 331 -19.85 1.54 9.03
N CYS A 332 -21.18 1.57 9.13
CA CYS A 332 -22.07 0.42 9.28
C CYS A 332 -21.88 -0.47 10.52
N VAL A 333 -21.15 0.00 11.52
CA VAL A 333 -20.97 -0.72 12.79
C VAL A 333 -21.19 0.23 13.96
N GLU A 334 -22.15 -0.14 14.81
CA GLU A 334 -22.37 0.52 16.10
C GLU A 334 -21.42 -0.07 17.14
N VAL A 335 -20.81 0.80 17.94
CA VAL A 335 -19.93 0.40 19.04
C VAL A 335 -20.52 0.88 20.35
N LYS A 336 -20.69 -0.01 21.31
CA LYS A 336 -21.21 0.29 22.65
C LYS A 336 -20.24 -0.18 23.72
N ASN A 337 -19.89 0.71 24.64
CA ASN A 337 -19.22 0.34 25.89
C ASN A 337 -20.25 -0.31 26.81
N ILE A 338 -20.08 -1.59 27.12
CA ILE A 338 -21.03 -2.36 27.95
C ILE A 338 -20.72 -2.23 29.45
N THR A 339 -19.53 -1.72 29.78
CA THR A 339 -18.99 -1.65 31.14
C THR A 339 -19.77 -0.71 32.06
N ASP A 340 -20.61 0.20 31.53
CA ASP A 340 -21.16 1.33 32.29
C ASP A 340 -22.60 1.14 32.83
N ASN A 341 -23.35 0.10 32.43
CA ASN A 341 -24.83 0.14 32.59
C ASN A 341 -25.50 -0.86 33.56
N LYS A 342 -24.78 -1.71 34.33
CA LYS A 342 -25.42 -2.51 35.40
C LYS A 342 -24.52 -2.71 36.64
N LYS A 343 -24.88 -1.99 37.72
CA LYS A 343 -24.41 -2.05 39.13
C LYS A 343 -23.11 -1.30 39.50
N PRO A 344 -23.00 -0.77 40.73
CA PRO A 344 -21.88 0.07 41.21
C PRO A 344 -20.59 -0.69 41.55
N ASN A 345 -20.48 -1.99 41.20
CA ASN A 345 -19.23 -2.74 41.33
C ASN A 345 -18.58 -2.80 39.95
N THR A 346 -17.85 -1.72 39.68
CA THR A 346 -17.02 -1.44 38.51
C THR A 346 -16.16 -2.64 38.10
N GLN A 347 -16.24 -3.03 36.83
CA GLN A 347 -15.15 -3.75 36.16
C GLN A 347 -13.97 -2.77 36.04
N ASP A 348 -13.18 -2.66 37.09
CA ASP A 348 -11.97 -1.84 37.22
C ASP A 348 -10.78 -2.44 36.46
N GLY A 349 -10.79 -3.74 36.15
CA GLY A 349 -9.68 -4.47 35.55
C GLY A 349 -9.69 -4.53 34.02
N PHE A 350 -10.86 -4.32 33.37
CA PHE A 350 -10.97 -4.26 31.92
C PHE A 350 -12.18 -3.43 31.45
N SER A 351 -12.23 -3.12 30.15
CA SER A 351 -13.40 -2.59 29.45
C SER A 351 -13.88 -3.55 28.38
N LYS A 352 -15.17 -3.50 28.08
CA LYS A 352 -15.83 -4.29 27.05
C LYS A 352 -16.52 -3.41 26.01
N TYR A 353 -16.18 -3.59 24.74
CA TYR A 353 -16.82 -2.93 23.61
C TYR A 353 -17.53 -3.96 22.73
N SER A 354 -18.82 -3.76 22.48
CA SER A 354 -19.58 -4.57 21.51
C SER A 354 -19.68 -3.82 20.19
N HIS A 355 -19.33 -4.51 19.11
CA HIS A 355 -19.41 -4.07 17.73
C HIS A 355 -20.55 -4.83 17.04
N THR A 356 -21.63 -4.13 16.71
CA THR A 356 -22.81 -4.73 16.08
C THR A 356 -23.07 -4.05 14.73
N SER A 357 -23.34 -4.84 13.69
CA SER A 357 -23.70 -4.29 12.38
C SER A 357 -25.17 -4.47 12.08
N LYS A 358 -25.74 -3.50 11.36
CA LYS A 358 -27.08 -3.63 10.77
C LYS A 358 -27.07 -4.50 9.51
N ARG A 359 -25.89 -4.71 8.91
CA ARG A 359 -25.73 -5.50 7.69
C ARG A 359 -25.49 -6.96 8.06
N LYS A 360 -26.49 -7.81 7.83
CA LYS A 360 -26.45 -9.25 8.13
C LYS A 360 -26.09 -10.08 6.90
N GLY A 361 -25.57 -11.29 7.10
CA GLY A 361 -25.34 -12.27 6.04
C GLY A 361 -24.15 -12.00 5.12
N VAL A 362 -23.24 -11.10 5.52
CA VAL A 362 -22.08 -10.70 4.71
C VAL A 362 -20.81 -11.25 5.34
N LYS A 363 -19.85 -11.65 4.51
CA LYS A 363 -18.53 -12.11 4.98
C LYS A 363 -17.89 -10.98 5.81
N PRO A 364 -17.51 -11.21 7.07
CA PRO A 364 -16.83 -10.19 7.87
C PRO A 364 -15.36 -10.10 7.45
N ASN A 365 -14.79 -8.91 7.64
CA ASN A 365 -13.36 -8.65 7.53
C ASN A 365 -12.91 -8.01 8.84
N ILE A 366 -12.19 -8.76 9.67
CA ILE A 366 -11.80 -8.31 11.01
C ILE A 366 -10.42 -7.68 10.93
N VAL A 367 -10.32 -6.41 11.30
CA VAL A 367 -9.09 -5.62 11.21
C VAL A 367 -8.59 -5.26 12.60
N LEU A 368 -7.31 -5.55 12.83
CA LEU A 368 -6.56 -5.18 14.02
C LEU A 368 -5.15 -4.74 13.59
N ASN A 369 -4.67 -3.61 14.12
CA ASN A 369 -3.38 -3.01 13.78
C ASN A 369 -3.17 -2.88 12.26
N LEU A 370 -4.20 -2.42 11.54
CA LEU A 370 -4.24 -2.27 10.07
C LEU A 370 -4.07 -3.58 9.28
N GLN A 371 -4.17 -4.74 9.93
CA GLN A 371 -4.03 -6.05 9.31
C GLN A 371 -5.31 -6.86 9.48
N ILE A 372 -5.58 -7.76 8.52
CA ILE A 372 -6.66 -8.74 8.67
C ILE A 372 -6.24 -9.72 9.76
N LEU A 373 -7.11 -9.89 10.74
CA LEU A 373 -6.97 -10.92 11.75
C LEU A 373 -7.17 -12.29 11.07
N LYS A 374 -6.17 -13.15 11.19
CA LYS A 374 -6.22 -14.53 10.71
C LYS A 374 -6.40 -15.46 11.91
N GLN A 375 -7.30 -16.41 11.76
CA GLN A 375 -7.50 -17.51 12.70
C GLN A 375 -6.73 -18.73 12.18
N ASP A 376 -5.78 -19.24 12.97
CA ASP A 376 -4.93 -20.38 12.60
C ASP A 376 -4.31 -20.24 11.19
N GLY A 377 -3.87 -19.02 10.86
CA GLY A 377 -3.29 -18.67 9.56
C GLY A 377 -4.28 -18.48 8.41
N LYS A 378 -5.58 -18.68 8.62
CA LYS A 378 -6.65 -18.55 7.61
C LYS A 378 -7.53 -17.33 7.88
N GLU A 379 -8.15 -16.80 6.83
CA GLU A 379 -9.15 -15.73 6.98
C GLU A 379 -10.41 -16.26 7.67
N PHE A 380 -11.01 -15.41 8.50
CA PHE A 380 -12.29 -15.72 9.12
C PHE A 380 -13.41 -15.69 8.06
N THR A 381 -14.18 -16.78 7.95
CA THR A 381 -15.23 -16.94 6.92
C THR A 381 -16.63 -17.06 7.48
N HIS A 382 -16.79 -17.21 8.80
CA HIS A 382 -18.11 -17.36 9.41
C HIS A 382 -18.87 -16.03 9.39
N GLN A 383 -20.20 -16.10 9.28
CA GLN A 383 -21.04 -14.91 9.39
C GLN A 383 -21.11 -14.46 10.85
N LEU A 384 -21.07 -13.15 11.07
CA LEU A 384 -21.15 -12.53 12.40
C LEU A 384 -22.43 -11.74 12.55
N GLU A 385 -23.07 -11.87 13.71
CA GLU A 385 -24.08 -10.93 14.18
C GLU A 385 -23.44 -9.76 14.92
N GLY A 386 -22.36 -10.04 15.64
CA GLY A 386 -21.58 -9.07 16.37
C GLY A 386 -20.25 -9.65 16.83
N LEU A 387 -19.42 -8.77 17.39
CA LEU A 387 -18.25 -9.19 18.12
C LEU A 387 -18.05 -8.30 19.35
N GLU A 388 -17.31 -8.81 20.32
CA GLU A 388 -16.97 -8.09 21.55
C GLU A 388 -15.46 -8.07 21.72
N ALA A 389 -14.92 -6.91 22.07
CA ALA A 389 -13.50 -6.69 22.28
C ALA A 389 -13.25 -6.27 23.74
N TYR A 390 -12.30 -6.94 24.38
CA TYR A 390 -11.97 -6.74 25.79
C TYR A 390 -10.55 -6.17 25.92
N PHE A 391 -10.43 -5.07 26.66
CA PHE A 391 -9.18 -4.33 26.85
C PHE A 391 -8.84 -4.23 28.33
N LEU A 392 -7.60 -4.54 28.72
CA LEU A 392 -7.18 -4.46 30.12
C LEU A 392 -7.08 -3.00 30.58
N LYS A 393 -7.27 -2.76 31.87
CA LYS A 393 -7.01 -1.47 32.52
C LYS A 393 -5.78 -1.57 33.43
N ASP A 394 -4.95 -0.54 33.47
CA ASP A 394 -3.87 -0.48 34.46
C ASP A 394 -4.39 0.02 35.83
N LYS A 395 -3.46 0.25 36.77
CA LYS A 395 -3.78 0.79 38.10
C LYS A 395 -4.46 2.17 38.02
N GLU A 396 -4.08 2.99 37.05
CA GLU A 396 -4.62 4.33 36.84
C GLU A 396 -5.95 4.29 36.06
N LYS A 397 -6.51 3.08 35.84
CA LYS A 397 -7.69 2.83 35.01
C LYS A 397 -7.50 3.27 33.55
N LYS A 398 -6.24 3.44 33.12
CA LYS A 398 -5.94 3.66 31.71
C LYS A 398 -6.12 2.35 30.98
N GLU A 399 -6.81 2.44 29.85
CA GLU A 399 -7.11 1.28 29.04
C GLU A 399 -5.97 0.96 28.09
N ASP A 400 -5.79 -0.33 27.89
CA ASP A 400 -4.89 -0.89 26.91
C ASP A 400 -5.29 -0.49 25.47
N ASP A 401 -4.31 -0.40 24.58
CA ASP A 401 -4.54 -0.14 23.15
C ASP A 401 -4.84 -1.42 22.35
N THR A 402 -4.52 -2.58 22.93
CA THR A 402 -4.67 -3.87 22.28
C THR A 402 -5.65 -4.73 23.06
N PRO A 403 -6.66 -5.35 22.42
CA PRO A 403 -7.54 -6.27 23.10
C PRO A 403 -6.77 -7.53 23.54
N PHE A 404 -7.12 -8.09 24.70
CA PHE A 404 -6.58 -9.39 25.14
C PHE A 404 -7.51 -10.56 24.77
N LEU A 405 -8.78 -10.26 24.51
CA LEU A 405 -9.82 -11.22 24.13
C LEU A 405 -10.78 -10.57 23.12
N ILE A 406 -11.10 -11.33 22.07
CA ILE A 406 -12.15 -11.02 21.11
C ILE A 406 -13.15 -12.18 21.11
N VAL A 407 -14.44 -11.86 21.25
CA VAL A 407 -15.54 -12.83 21.26
C VAL A 407 -16.38 -12.62 20.01
N PHE A 408 -16.61 -13.68 19.24
CA PHE A 408 -17.45 -13.64 18.06
C PHE A 408 -18.83 -14.20 18.36
N GLN A 409 -19.87 -13.44 18.03
CA GLN A 409 -21.26 -13.88 18.06
C GLN A 409 -21.64 -14.31 16.64
N GLN A 410 -21.72 -15.62 16.41
CA GLN A 410 -22.05 -16.17 15.10
C GLN A 410 -23.55 -16.08 14.82
N ALA A 411 -23.89 -15.94 13.54
CA ALA A 411 -25.28 -16.00 13.11
C ALA A 411 -25.85 -17.41 13.32
N SER A 412 -26.98 -17.50 14.01
CA SER A 412 -27.66 -18.77 14.31
C SER A 412 -28.19 -19.42 13.02
N SER A 413 -27.41 -20.22 12.32
CA SER A 413 -27.95 -21.14 11.30
C SER A 413 -27.07 -22.38 11.05
N LEU A 414 -27.73 -23.55 11.13
CA LEU A 414 -27.33 -24.91 10.71
C LEU A 414 -26.75 -25.90 11.74
N LYS A 415 -27.29 -25.97 12.96
CA LYS A 415 -27.25 -27.23 13.75
C LYS A 415 -28.63 -27.58 14.34
N PRO A 416 -28.96 -28.88 14.43
CA PRO A 416 -30.21 -29.35 15.03
C PRO A 416 -30.30 -28.98 16.53
N PRO A 417 -31.51 -28.95 17.11
CA PRO A 417 -31.81 -28.30 18.39
C PRO A 417 -31.17 -28.91 19.65
N ASP A 418 -30.38 -29.98 19.54
CA ASP A 418 -30.00 -30.84 20.67
C ASP A 418 -28.56 -30.71 21.17
N THR A 419 -27.83 -29.67 20.79
CA THR A 419 -26.55 -29.34 21.45
C THR A 419 -26.58 -27.94 22.02
N SER A 420 -26.77 -27.83 23.33
CA SER A 420 -26.70 -26.60 24.14
C SER A 420 -25.28 -26.00 24.25
N THR A 421 -24.43 -26.19 23.24
CA THR A 421 -23.07 -25.67 23.22
C THR A 421 -23.06 -24.30 22.54
N VAL A 422 -22.94 -23.27 23.37
CA VAL A 422 -22.86 -21.85 23.03
C VAL A 422 -21.92 -21.57 21.84
N ASP A 423 -22.47 -20.93 20.80
CA ASP A 423 -21.85 -20.55 19.51
C ASP A 423 -20.88 -19.34 19.63
N MET A 424 -20.03 -19.31 20.66
CA MET A 424 -19.05 -18.24 20.84
C MET A 424 -17.65 -18.74 20.47
N MET A 425 -17.07 -18.15 19.41
CA MET A 425 -15.66 -18.33 19.11
C MET A 425 -14.85 -17.27 19.84
N TYR A 426 -13.81 -17.69 20.56
CA TYR A 426 -12.93 -16.80 21.29
C TYR A 426 -11.58 -16.76 20.61
N ILE A 427 -11.05 -15.57 20.43
CA ILE A 427 -9.72 -15.39 19.92
C ILE A 427 -8.94 -14.60 20.97
N SER A 428 -7.89 -15.23 21.51
CA SER A 428 -6.96 -14.60 22.46
C SER A 428 -5.56 -14.53 21.87
N LYS A 429 -4.86 -13.46 22.21
CA LYS A 429 -3.48 -13.24 21.82
C LYS A 429 -2.62 -14.25 22.59
N PRO A 430 -1.86 -15.13 21.94
CA PRO A 430 -1.10 -16.16 22.63
C PRO A 430 0.00 -15.52 23.47
N CYS A 431 0.32 -16.21 24.56
CA CYS A 431 1.31 -15.79 25.56
C CYS A 431 2.71 -15.54 24.97
N GLU A 432 3.02 -16.14 23.81
CA GLU A 432 4.36 -16.24 23.25
C GLU A 432 4.60 -15.39 21.98
N ASP A 433 3.64 -15.32 21.04
CA ASP A 433 3.75 -14.48 19.82
C ASP A 433 2.55 -13.52 19.64
N PRO A 434 2.73 -12.20 19.77
CA PRO A 434 1.67 -11.22 19.60
C PRO A 434 1.02 -11.15 18.20
N ARG A 435 1.48 -11.93 17.20
CA ARG A 435 1.05 -11.87 15.80
C ARG A 435 0.07 -12.97 15.38
N GLU A 436 0.05 -14.10 16.07
CA GLU A 436 -0.87 -15.19 15.77
C GLU A 436 -2.02 -15.16 16.75
N TRP A 437 -3.26 -15.38 16.33
CA TRP A 437 -4.41 -15.34 17.21
C TRP A 437 -4.97 -16.77 17.35
N LYS A 438 -5.03 -17.31 18.57
CA LYS A 438 -5.46 -18.69 18.82
C LYS A 438 -6.95 -18.76 19.10
N LEU A 439 -7.63 -19.71 18.47
CA LEU A 439 -9.00 -20.07 18.82
C LEU A 439 -9.03 -20.77 20.18
N ILE A 440 -9.89 -20.27 21.07
CA ILE A 440 -10.21 -20.89 22.35
C ILE A 440 -11.71 -21.22 22.31
N VAL A 441 -12.10 -22.37 22.83
CA VAL A 441 -13.51 -22.78 22.97
C VAL A 441 -13.84 -22.77 24.45
N LEU A 442 -14.70 -21.86 24.89
CA LEU A 442 -15.16 -21.72 26.27
C LEU A 442 -16.69 -21.75 26.31
N THR A 443 -17.26 -22.26 27.39
CA THR A 443 -18.69 -21.99 27.67
C THR A 443 -18.84 -20.59 28.25
N GLU A 444 -20.05 -20.04 28.21
CA GLU A 444 -20.33 -18.71 28.76
C GLU A 444 -20.05 -18.63 30.27
N GLU A 445 -20.32 -19.72 31.00
CA GLU A 445 -20.05 -19.82 32.44
C GLU A 445 -18.56 -19.80 32.73
N VAL A 446 -17.77 -20.59 31.98
CA VAL A 446 -16.31 -20.63 32.14
C VAL A 446 -15.72 -19.27 31.78
N LEU A 447 -16.18 -18.65 30.70
CA LEU A 447 -15.72 -17.31 30.31
C LEU A 447 -15.97 -16.30 31.44
N LYS A 448 -17.17 -16.30 32.03
CA LYS A 448 -17.51 -15.39 33.12
C LYS A 448 -16.59 -15.59 34.32
N GLU A 449 -16.33 -16.84 34.72
CA GLU A 449 -15.39 -17.16 35.80
C GLU A 449 -13.97 -16.65 35.48
N ARG A 450 -13.49 -16.83 34.24
CA ARG A 450 -12.16 -16.35 33.84
C ARG A 450 -12.08 -14.83 33.81
N LEU A 451 -13.10 -14.14 33.32
CA LEU A 451 -13.16 -12.69 33.37
C LEU A 451 -13.13 -12.18 34.82
N GLU A 452 -13.81 -12.86 35.76
CA GLU A 452 -13.74 -12.53 37.19
C GLU A 452 -12.34 -12.76 37.79
N GLN A 453 -11.58 -13.76 37.31
CA GLN A 453 -10.18 -13.97 37.70
C GLN A 453 -9.25 -12.87 37.12
N ILE A 454 -9.47 -12.48 35.86
CA ILE A 454 -8.70 -11.42 35.18
C ILE A 454 -8.92 -10.06 35.84
N GLU A 455 -10.15 -9.81 36.28
CA GLU A 455 -10.52 -8.62 37.04
C GLU A 455 -9.67 -8.47 38.31
N LYS A 456 -9.38 -9.59 38.98
CA LYS A 456 -8.61 -9.67 40.23
C LYS A 456 -7.10 -9.68 40.02
N ILE A 457 -6.58 -9.58 38.79
CA ILE A 457 -5.13 -9.50 38.54
C ILE A 457 -4.53 -8.30 39.28
N PRO A 458 -3.52 -8.49 40.14
CA PRO A 458 -2.82 -7.38 40.79
C PRO A 458 -2.19 -6.47 39.74
N ARG A 459 -2.46 -5.16 39.81
CA ARG A 459 -1.94 -4.15 38.87
C ARG A 459 -0.56 -3.60 39.24
N GLU A 460 0.01 -4.10 40.33
CA GLU A 460 1.32 -3.73 40.86
C GLU A 460 2.16 -4.98 41.14
N LYS A 461 3.47 -4.80 41.16
CA LYS A 461 4.44 -5.81 41.57
C LYS A 461 5.51 -5.20 42.47
N THR A 462 6.05 -6.00 43.38
CA THR A 462 7.16 -5.58 44.24
C THR A 462 8.48 -5.97 43.59
N ILE A 463 9.34 -4.98 43.32
CA ILE A 463 10.72 -5.18 42.87
C ILE A 463 11.64 -4.96 44.07
N LYS A 464 12.61 -5.85 44.26
CA LYS A 464 13.67 -5.65 45.25
C LYS A 464 14.81 -4.86 44.62
N GLU A 465 15.06 -3.66 45.13
CA GLU A 465 16.17 -2.81 44.70
C GLU A 465 17.26 -2.85 45.79
N LYS A 466 18.50 -3.18 45.40
CA LYS A 466 19.64 -3.14 46.32
C LYS A 466 20.16 -1.70 46.37
N VAL A 467 19.95 -1.03 47.49
CA VAL A 467 20.53 0.30 47.74
C VAL A 467 21.81 0.13 48.54
N THR A 468 22.91 0.62 47.99
CA THR A 468 24.22 0.66 48.66
C THR A 468 24.39 2.02 49.34
N GLU A 469 24.19 2.08 50.65
CA GLU A 469 24.57 3.25 51.44
C GLU A 469 26.06 3.15 51.80
N LYS A 470 26.86 4.12 51.33
CA LYS A 470 28.23 4.31 51.80
C LYS A 470 28.21 5.20 53.06
N GLU A 471 28.24 4.58 54.23
CA GLU A 471 28.54 5.30 55.48
C GLU A 471 30.01 5.78 55.45
N LYS A 472 30.21 7.09 55.61
CA LYS A 472 31.50 7.76 55.39
C LYS A 472 32.60 7.45 56.42
N ASP A 473 32.35 6.70 57.50
CA ASP A 473 33.32 6.59 58.60
C ASP A 473 33.89 5.19 58.90
N LYS A 474 33.47 4.08 58.26
CA LYS A 474 34.03 2.74 58.62
C LYS A 474 34.20 1.71 57.49
N GLY A 475 34.27 2.09 56.21
CA GLY A 475 34.67 1.19 55.11
C GLY A 475 33.86 -0.11 54.96
N LYS A 476 32.66 -0.19 55.56
CA LYS A 476 31.78 -1.36 55.51
C LYS A 476 30.56 -1.03 54.65
N GLU A 477 30.51 -1.60 53.44
CA GLU A 477 29.32 -1.54 52.60
C GLU A 477 28.26 -2.50 53.18
N ARG A 478 27.11 -1.95 53.63
CA ARG A 478 25.91 -2.74 53.95
C ARG A 478 24.88 -2.48 52.85
N GLY A 479 24.62 -3.49 52.02
CA GLY A 479 23.50 -3.44 51.08
C GLY A 479 22.18 -3.63 51.82
N LYS A 480 21.27 -2.65 51.73
CA LYS A 480 19.90 -2.76 52.24
C LYS A 480 18.98 -3.08 51.05
N GLU A 481 18.27 -4.21 51.10
CA GLU A 481 17.21 -4.50 50.13
C GLU A 481 15.96 -3.70 50.52
N ILE A 482 15.54 -2.78 49.64
CA ILE A 482 14.29 -2.04 49.79
C ILE A 482 13.31 -2.60 48.76
N GLY A 483 12.14 -3.05 49.22
CA GLY A 483 11.05 -3.45 48.33
C GLY A 483 10.35 -2.20 47.79
N LYS A 484 10.43 -1.98 46.48
CA LYS A 484 9.73 -0.89 45.78
C LYS A 484 8.57 -1.47 44.99
N THR A 485 7.36 -0.98 45.27
CA THR A 485 6.17 -1.35 44.49
C THR A 485 6.12 -0.52 43.21
N VAL A 486 5.96 -1.17 42.06
CA VAL A 486 5.82 -0.51 40.75
C VAL A 486 4.58 -1.02 40.01
N PRO A 487 3.94 -0.19 39.17
CA PRO A 487 2.86 -0.64 38.30
C PRO A 487 3.32 -1.75 37.35
N LYS A 488 2.46 -2.74 37.10
CA LYS A 488 2.69 -3.72 36.03
C LYS A 488 2.49 -3.06 34.67
N THR A 489 3.26 -3.51 33.70
CA THR A 489 3.08 -3.11 32.29
C THR A 489 1.90 -3.85 31.66
N PHE A 490 1.27 -3.29 30.62
CA PHE A 490 0.24 -4.02 29.86
C PHE A 490 0.73 -5.35 29.30
N LYS A 491 2.02 -5.47 28.95
CA LYS A 491 2.61 -6.74 28.51
C LYS A 491 2.51 -7.83 29.59
N GLU A 492 2.76 -7.47 30.85
CA GLU A 492 2.66 -8.40 31.98
C GLU A 492 1.20 -8.73 32.30
N LEU A 493 0.33 -7.72 32.31
CA LEU A 493 -1.11 -7.92 32.55
C LEU A 493 -1.73 -8.81 31.47
N ARG A 494 -1.38 -8.61 30.19
CA ARG A 494 -1.80 -9.49 29.09
C ARG A 494 -1.29 -10.91 29.31
N LYS A 495 -0.03 -11.10 29.68
CA LYS A 495 0.52 -12.43 29.94
C LYS A 495 -0.28 -13.18 31.02
N GLU A 496 -0.55 -12.52 32.14
CA GLU A 496 -1.35 -13.11 33.22
C GLU A 496 -2.80 -13.38 32.80
N ALA A 497 -3.41 -12.48 32.03
CA ALA A 497 -4.76 -12.69 31.50
C ALA A 497 -4.80 -13.88 30.52
N CYS A 498 -3.78 -14.02 29.67
CA CYS A 498 -3.67 -15.15 28.76
C CYS A 498 -3.43 -16.47 29.53
N ASP A 499 -2.59 -16.49 30.56
CA ASP A 499 -2.38 -17.68 31.41
C ASP A 499 -3.69 -18.15 32.08
N ILE A 500 -4.56 -17.20 32.46
CA ILE A 500 -5.89 -17.50 33.02
C ILE A 500 -6.82 -18.11 31.95
N LEU A 501 -6.80 -17.57 30.73
CA LEU A 501 -7.61 -18.07 29.61
C LEU A 501 -7.13 -19.44 29.12
N GLU A 502 -5.82 -19.69 29.03
CA GLU A 502 -5.27 -20.98 28.57
C GLU A 502 -5.56 -22.12 29.57
N LYS A 503 -5.48 -21.85 30.89
CA LYS A 503 -5.87 -22.84 31.93
C LYS A 503 -7.32 -23.31 31.81
N ALA A 504 -8.19 -22.54 31.17
CA ALA A 504 -9.58 -22.92 30.94
C ALA A 504 -9.76 -23.98 29.85
N VAL A 505 -8.82 -24.08 28.91
CA VAL A 505 -8.83 -25.09 27.84
C VAL A 505 -8.46 -26.48 28.37
N THR A 506 -7.64 -26.52 29.42
CA THR A 506 -7.32 -27.73 30.17
C THR A 506 -8.36 -27.99 31.26
N VAL A 507 -9.49 -28.63 30.93
CA VAL A 507 -10.38 -29.18 31.96
C VAL A 507 -9.65 -30.35 32.66
N PRO A 508 -9.58 -30.39 34.00
CA PRO A 508 -9.09 -31.57 34.72
C PRO A 508 -10.18 -32.67 34.73
N GLY A 509 -9.87 -33.79 34.08
CA GLY A 509 -10.43 -35.11 34.43
C GLY A 509 -11.70 -35.57 33.71
N PHE A 510 -11.53 -36.19 32.55
CA PHE A 510 -12.06 -37.55 32.44
C PHE A 510 -10.97 -38.48 32.94
N PRO A 511 -11.21 -39.35 33.95
CA PRO A 511 -10.27 -40.44 34.21
C PRO A 511 -10.13 -41.22 32.91
N SER A 512 -8.91 -41.33 32.40
CA SER A 512 -8.61 -42.31 31.37
C SER A 512 -9.13 -43.65 31.89
N LYS A 513 -10.04 -44.27 31.12
CA LYS A 513 -10.47 -45.66 31.33
C LYS A 513 -9.21 -46.47 31.67
N PRO A 514 -9.18 -47.27 32.75
CA PRO A 514 -8.00 -48.04 33.11
C PRO A 514 -7.52 -48.77 31.87
N GLY A 515 -6.29 -48.43 31.44
CA GLY A 515 -5.67 -49.08 30.30
C GLY A 515 -5.67 -50.59 30.58
N PRO A 516 -5.97 -51.43 29.58
CA PRO A 516 -5.84 -52.87 29.76
C PRO A 516 -4.43 -53.19 30.27
N PRO A 517 -4.28 -54.18 31.16
CA PRO A 517 -3.05 -54.44 31.88
C PRO A 517 -1.86 -54.51 30.93
N THR A 518 -0.81 -53.77 31.28
CA THR A 518 0.47 -53.74 30.59
C THR A 518 1.05 -55.16 30.58
N VAL A 519 0.87 -55.87 29.47
CA VAL A 519 1.65 -57.06 29.13
C VAL A 519 3.05 -56.57 28.73
N PRO A 520 4.14 -57.17 29.28
CA PRO A 520 5.50 -56.79 28.91
C PRO A 520 5.74 -56.99 27.41
N PRO A 521 6.64 -56.21 26.78
CA PRO A 521 6.77 -56.15 25.33
C PRO A 521 7.32 -57.46 24.78
N GLY A 522 6.43 -58.31 24.28
CA GLY A 522 6.76 -59.28 23.24
C GLY A 522 6.97 -58.53 21.93
N LYS A 523 8.16 -58.64 21.34
CA LYS A 523 8.50 -58.08 20.03
C LYS A 523 7.41 -58.41 18.99
N PRO A 524 6.81 -57.43 18.30
CA PRO A 524 5.93 -57.73 17.18
C PRO A 524 6.75 -58.22 15.99
N LYS A 525 6.45 -59.44 15.51
CA LYS A 525 6.77 -59.86 14.15
C LYS A 525 5.87 -59.07 13.21
N VAL A 526 6.46 -58.18 12.42
CA VAL A 526 5.82 -57.56 11.26
C VAL A 526 5.63 -58.66 10.20
N PRO A 527 4.44 -58.80 9.58
CA PRO A 527 4.31 -59.57 8.34
C PRO A 527 4.92 -58.77 7.20
N ASP A 528 5.98 -59.29 6.58
CA ASP A 528 6.49 -58.80 5.31
C ASP A 528 5.50 -59.17 4.20
N GLU A 529 4.57 -58.26 3.88
CA GLU A 529 3.87 -58.28 2.60
C GLU A 529 4.50 -57.23 1.68
N GLU A 530 5.41 -57.69 0.81
CA GLU A 530 5.91 -56.92 -0.32
C GLU A 530 4.77 -56.61 -1.30
N TYR A 531 4.37 -55.35 -1.40
CA TYR A 531 3.59 -54.85 -2.53
C TYR A 531 4.45 -54.87 -3.79
N GLY A 532 4.45 -56.01 -4.50
CA GLY A 532 5.07 -56.16 -5.80
C GLY A 532 4.33 -55.33 -6.86
N LEU A 533 4.82 -54.12 -7.14
CA LEU A 533 4.40 -53.34 -8.32
C LEU A 533 4.61 -54.19 -9.59
N THR A 534 3.54 -54.34 -10.36
CA THR A 534 3.57 -55.08 -11.64
C THR A 534 4.51 -54.39 -12.65
N LEU A 535 5.08 -55.16 -13.57
CA LEU A 535 6.03 -54.66 -14.58
C LEU A 535 5.43 -53.50 -15.41
N SER A 536 4.12 -53.53 -15.68
CA SER A 536 3.38 -52.47 -16.36
C SER A 536 3.34 -51.17 -15.56
N GLN A 537 3.14 -51.23 -14.24
CA GLN A 537 3.19 -50.05 -13.36
C GLN A 537 4.59 -49.43 -13.30
N LYS A 538 5.64 -50.26 -13.30
CA LYS A 538 7.03 -49.78 -13.34
C LYS A 538 7.35 -49.08 -14.67
N ILE A 539 6.84 -49.59 -15.79
CA ILE A 539 7.03 -48.96 -17.11
C ILE A 539 6.31 -47.60 -17.19
N VAL A 540 5.07 -47.50 -16.69
CA VAL A 540 4.30 -46.25 -16.70
C VAL A 540 4.95 -45.16 -15.84
N ILE A 541 5.45 -45.51 -14.65
CA ILE A 541 6.16 -44.58 -13.76
C ILE A 541 7.47 -44.10 -14.42
N THR A 542 8.18 -45.01 -15.08
CA THR A 542 9.46 -44.70 -15.75
C THR A 542 9.24 -43.79 -16.96
N ILE A 543 8.24 -44.05 -17.80
CA ILE A 543 7.90 -43.20 -18.95
C ILE A 543 7.42 -41.81 -18.49
N GLY A 544 6.61 -41.75 -17.43
CA GLY A 544 6.17 -40.48 -16.84
C GLY A 544 7.32 -39.64 -16.28
N ALA A 545 8.29 -40.27 -15.61
CA ALA A 545 9.48 -39.60 -15.09
C ALA A 545 10.42 -39.13 -16.21
N VAL A 546 10.62 -39.93 -17.26
CA VAL A 546 11.42 -39.55 -18.43
C VAL A 546 10.78 -38.35 -19.14
N LEU A 547 9.48 -38.37 -19.41
CA LEU A 547 8.76 -37.26 -20.05
C LEU A 547 8.85 -35.96 -19.21
N ALA A 548 8.63 -36.05 -17.90
CA ALA A 548 8.76 -34.89 -17.00
C ALA A 548 10.20 -34.33 -16.98
N SER A 549 11.21 -35.20 -16.97
CA SER A 549 12.61 -34.79 -16.99
C SER A 549 13.03 -34.13 -18.30
N SER A 550 12.52 -34.59 -19.46
CA SER A 550 12.79 -33.97 -20.75
C SER A 550 12.13 -32.60 -20.93
N VAL A 551 10.95 -32.36 -20.35
CA VAL A 551 10.27 -31.05 -20.40
C VAL A 551 11.01 -30.04 -19.51
N VAL A 552 11.42 -30.43 -18.30
CA VAL A 552 12.18 -29.55 -17.39
C VAL A 552 13.61 -29.31 -17.90
N GLY A 553 14.25 -30.33 -18.47
CA GLY A 553 15.58 -30.22 -19.09
C GLY A 553 15.61 -29.30 -20.31
N GLY A 554 14.61 -29.41 -21.19
CA GLY A 554 14.49 -28.56 -22.38
C GLY A 554 14.28 -27.07 -22.07
N ILE A 555 13.46 -26.76 -21.05
CA ILE A 555 13.24 -25.38 -20.60
C ILE A 555 14.52 -24.81 -19.96
N SER A 556 15.22 -25.62 -19.16
CA SER A 556 16.48 -25.21 -18.52
C SER A 556 17.61 -24.98 -19.53
N TYR A 557 17.70 -25.84 -20.56
CA TYR A 557 18.69 -25.72 -21.64
C TYR A 557 18.39 -24.52 -22.55
N GLY A 558 17.10 -24.24 -22.82
CA GLY A 558 16.67 -23.05 -23.56
C GLY A 558 16.99 -21.74 -22.82
N VAL A 559 16.78 -21.70 -21.50
CA VAL A 559 17.15 -20.54 -20.66
C VAL A 559 18.67 -20.36 -20.60
N TYR A 560 19.44 -21.45 -20.52
CA TYR A 560 20.90 -21.40 -20.54
C TYR A 560 21.45 -20.88 -21.88
N TRP A 561 20.94 -21.40 -23.02
CA TRP A 561 21.34 -20.90 -24.35
C TRP A 561 20.92 -19.45 -24.57
N TYR A 562 19.74 -19.05 -24.10
CA TYR A 562 19.27 -17.66 -24.21
C TYR A 562 20.17 -16.69 -23.43
N GLN A 563 20.60 -17.07 -22.21
CA GLN A 563 21.53 -16.23 -21.45
C GLN A 563 22.96 -16.21 -22.01
N THR A 564 23.45 -17.35 -22.52
CA THR A 564 24.79 -17.44 -23.12
C THR A 564 24.87 -16.69 -24.45
N THR A 565 23.82 -16.74 -25.27
CA THR A 565 23.76 -16.00 -26.55
C THR A 565 23.65 -14.50 -26.33
N ILE A 566 22.91 -14.04 -25.32
CA ILE A 566 22.86 -12.63 -24.96
C ILE A 566 24.23 -12.14 -24.46
N LYS A 567 24.95 -12.92 -23.65
CA LYS A 567 26.31 -12.57 -23.18
C LYS A 567 27.38 -12.59 -24.27
N LEU A 568 27.16 -13.29 -25.38
CA LEU A 568 28.07 -13.28 -26.53
C LEU A 568 27.75 -12.17 -27.54
N LEU A 569 26.52 -11.63 -27.51
CA LEU A 569 26.06 -10.54 -28.38
C LEU A 569 26.14 -9.15 -27.72
N THR A 570 26.44 -9.08 -26.43
CA THR A 570 26.76 -7.85 -25.67
C THR A 570 28.21 -7.88 -25.22
#